data_AF-A0AAN4ZM88-F1
#
_entry.id   AF-A0AAN4ZM88-F1
#
_cell.length_a   1.000
_cell.length_b   1.000
_cell.length_c   1.000
_cell.angle_alpha   90.00
_cell.angle_beta   90.00
_cell.angle_gamma   90.00
#
_symmetry.space_group_name_H-M   'P 1'
#
loop_
_entity.id
_entity.type
_entity.pdbx_description
1 polymer ?
#
loop_
_entity_poly.entity_id
_entity_poly.type
_entity_poly.pdbx_seq_one_letter_code
_entity_poly.pdbx_strand_id
1 'polypeptide(L)'
;SQDLMQDSSLVFMNSDPLNDFPKMTSSRVIDIGGITVHAGHSDLDQYWSSLLNLRNRTIFISFGTETIRATAGKFPNVTFIWKYEV
;
A
#
# COMPACT_ATOMS: atom_id res chain seq x y z
N SER A 1 -18.13 1.23 -14.13
CA SER A 1 -17.60 2.36 -13.33
C SER A 1 -17.44 3.62 -14.17
N GLN A 2 -16.98 3.50 -15.42
CA GLN A 2 -16.84 4.63 -16.35
C GLN A 2 -18.16 5.36 -16.63
N ASP A 3 -19.27 4.62 -16.77
CA ASP A 3 -20.58 5.21 -17.04
C ASP A 3 -21.08 6.09 -15.87
N LEU A 4 -20.84 5.64 -14.63
CA LEU A 4 -21.18 6.42 -13.41
C LEU A 4 -20.34 7.70 -13.28
N MET A 5 -19.10 7.70 -13.81
CA MET A 5 -18.27 8.91 -13.83
C MET A 5 -18.79 9.93 -14.84
N GLN A 6 -19.35 9.49 -15.97
CA GLN A 6 -19.90 10.39 -16.98
C GLN A 6 -21.18 11.10 -16.50
N ASP A 7 -22.02 10.38 -15.76
CA ASP A 7 -23.28 10.93 -15.23
C ASP A 7 -23.10 11.75 -13.94
N SER A 8 -21.91 11.73 -13.34
CA SER A 8 -21.62 12.47 -12.13
C SER A 8 -21.33 13.96 -12.39
N SER A 9 -21.81 14.83 -11.50
CA SER A 9 -21.51 16.27 -11.56
C SER A 9 -20.10 16.59 -11.04
N LEU A 10 -19.60 15.79 -10.09
CA LEU A 10 -18.27 15.90 -9.49
C LEU A 10 -17.70 14.50 -9.25
N VAL A 11 -16.40 14.36 -9.46
CA VAL A 11 -15.65 13.13 -9.17
C VAL A 11 -14.52 13.48 -8.21
N PHE A 12 -14.52 12.84 -7.05
CA PHE A 12 -13.44 13.00 -6.08
C PHE A 12 -12.41 11.88 -6.26
N MET A 13 -11.14 12.24 -6.40
CA MET A 13 -10.05 11.28 -6.51
C MET A 13 -9.09 11.40 -5.33
N ASN A 14 -8.68 10.28 -4.75
CA ASN A 14 -7.60 10.24 -3.78
C ASN A 14 -6.24 10.28 -4.51
N SER A 15 -5.98 11.37 -5.22
CA SER A 15 -4.70 11.66 -5.88
C SER A 15 -4.14 13.00 -5.43
N ASP A 16 -2.81 13.14 -5.53
CA ASP A 16 -2.10 14.40 -5.33
C ASP A 16 -1.49 14.84 -6.68
N PRO A 17 -1.98 15.92 -7.31
CA PRO A 17 -1.50 16.40 -8.60
C PRO A 17 0.00 16.69 -8.67
N LEU A 18 0.65 16.97 -7.54
CA LEU A 18 2.08 17.26 -7.48
C LEU A 18 2.93 15.98 -7.49
N ASN A 19 2.38 14.88 -7.00
CA ASN A 19 3.06 13.58 -6.92
C ASN A 19 2.64 12.62 -8.06
N ASP A 20 1.52 12.90 -8.72
CA ASP A 20 1.02 12.14 -9.86
C ASP A 20 1.63 12.62 -11.18
N PHE A 21 1.65 11.72 -12.16
CA PHE A 21 1.97 12.08 -13.54
C PHE A 21 0.92 13.03 -14.12
N PRO A 22 1.32 13.98 -15.00
CA PRO A 22 0.38 14.84 -15.69
C PRO A 22 -0.64 14.00 -16.48
N LYS A 23 -1.91 14.19 -16.18
CA LYS A 23 -3.05 13.52 -16.82
C LYS A 23 -4.04 14.57 -17.30
N MET A 24 -4.68 14.34 -18.45
CA MET A 24 -5.78 15.19 -18.89
C MET A 24 -7.00 14.90 -18.04
N THR A 25 -7.34 15.82 -17.15
CA THR A 25 -8.46 15.69 -16.22
C THR A 25 -9.58 16.67 -16.57
N SER A 26 -10.83 16.23 -16.44
CA SER A 26 -12.00 17.11 -16.59
C SER A 26 -12.07 18.11 -15.43
N SER A 27 -12.60 19.31 -15.66
CA SER A 27 -12.79 20.34 -14.63
C SER A 27 -13.73 19.93 -13.48
N ARG A 28 -14.46 18.82 -13.65
CA ARG A 28 -15.35 18.23 -12.64
C ARG A 28 -14.62 17.28 -11.67
N VAL A 29 -13.35 16.98 -11.92
CA VAL A 29 -12.54 16.13 -11.04
C VAL A 29 -11.88 17.00 -9.99
N ILE A 30 -12.05 16.62 -8.72
CA ILE A 30 -11.46 17.28 -7.55
C ILE A 30 -10.54 16.27 -6.88
N ASP A 31 -9.25 16.56 -6.88
CA ASP A 31 -8.23 15.78 -6.18
C ASP A 31 -8.28 16.10 -4.66
N ILE A 32 -8.56 15.09 -3.86
CA ILE A 32 -8.63 15.13 -2.39
C ILE A 32 -7.61 14.16 -1.77
N GLY A 33 -6.40 14.13 -2.34
CA GLY A 33 -5.32 13.26 -1.92
C GLY A 33 -5.05 13.26 -0.42
N GLY A 34 -4.39 12.19 0.05
CA GLY A 34 -4.07 12.03 1.46
C GLY A 34 -5.19 11.38 2.28
N ILE A 35 -6.23 10.83 1.64
CA ILE A 35 -7.15 9.91 2.31
C ILE A 35 -6.35 8.67 2.66
N THR A 36 -6.06 8.55 3.95
CA THR A 36 -5.38 7.42 4.57
C THR A 36 -6.10 7.09 5.88
N VAL A 37 -5.67 6.03 6.56
CA VAL A 37 -6.20 5.69 7.87
C VAL A 37 -5.71 6.76 8.88
N HIS A 38 -6.56 7.73 9.20
CA HIS A 38 -6.22 8.89 10.05
C HIS A 38 -6.29 8.60 11.56
N ALA A 39 -6.79 7.44 11.99
CA ALA A 39 -7.06 7.14 13.41
C ALA A 39 -5.79 6.87 14.27
N GLY A 40 -4.59 7.13 13.73
CA GLY A 40 -3.35 6.61 14.30
C GLY A 40 -3.29 5.08 14.19
N HIS A 41 -2.24 4.50 14.74
CA HIS A 41 -2.11 3.06 14.88
C HIS A 41 -2.27 2.67 16.35
N SER A 42 -3.04 1.62 16.63
CA SER A 42 -2.97 0.94 17.91
C SER A 42 -1.61 0.23 18.04
N ASP A 43 -1.21 -0.08 19.27
CA ASP A 43 -0.08 -0.97 19.47
C ASP A 43 -0.35 -2.32 18.78
N LEU A 44 0.72 -2.91 18.25
CA LEU A 44 0.67 -4.26 17.69
C LEU A 44 0.42 -5.26 18.80
N ASP A 45 -0.33 -6.32 18.51
CA ASP A 45 -0.46 -7.43 19.45
C ASP A 45 0.89 -8.08 19.75
N GLN A 46 0.90 -8.98 20.74
CA GLN A 46 2.12 -9.67 21.14
C GLN A 46 2.70 -10.53 20.00
N TYR A 47 1.86 -11.09 19.13
CA TYR A 47 2.31 -11.92 18.03
C TYR A 47 3.12 -11.11 17.02
N TRP A 48 2.56 -10.01 16.51
CA TRP A 48 3.21 -9.13 15.54
C TRP A 48 4.42 -8.43 16.14
N SER A 49 4.32 -7.97 17.39
CA SER A 49 5.44 -7.37 18.10
C SER A 49 6.60 -8.35 18.26
N SER A 50 6.34 -9.61 18.65
CA SER A 50 7.39 -10.62 18.80
C SER A 50 8.04 -10.97 17.46
N LEU A 51 7.24 -11.08 16.40
CA LEU A 51 7.71 -11.42 15.06
C LEU A 51 8.60 -10.30 14.48
N LEU A 52 8.16 -9.05 14.58
CA LEU A 52 8.92 -7.90 14.08
C LEU A 52 10.20 -7.64 14.88
N ASN A 53 10.23 -8.02 16.16
CA ASN A 53 11.41 -7.92 17.01
C ASN A 53 12.37 -9.12 16.90
N LEU A 54 12.03 -10.15 16.12
CA LEU A 54 12.89 -11.33 15.96
C LEU A 54 14.29 -10.98 15.43
N ARG A 55 14.38 -9.96 14.58
CA ARG A 55 15.63 -9.47 13.98
C ARG A 55 15.57 -7.96 13.76
N ASN A 56 16.74 -7.33 13.66
CA ASN A 56 16.85 -5.88 13.44
C ASN A 56 16.30 -5.39 12.09
N ARG A 57 16.02 -6.29 11.14
CA ARG A 57 15.59 -5.94 9.79
C ARG A 57 14.42 -6.82 9.38
N THR A 58 13.36 -6.19 8.89
CA THR A 58 12.18 -6.87 8.37
C THR A 58 11.84 -6.32 6.99
N ILE A 59 11.49 -7.22 6.06
CA ILE A 59 10.98 -6.90 4.72
C ILE A 59 9.56 -7.45 4.61
N PHE A 60 8.61 -6.57 4.26
CA PHE A 60 7.24 -6.95 3.95
C PHE A 60 7.06 -7.07 2.43
N ILE A 61 6.45 -8.17 2.00
CA ILE A 61 6.19 -8.46 0.58
C ILE A 61 4.68 -8.65 0.42
N SER A 62 4.09 -7.85 -0.46
CA SER A 62 2.72 -8.01 -0.97
C SER A 62 2.82 -8.02 -2.48
N PHE A 63 2.14 -8.95 -3.15
CA PHE A 63 2.22 -9.15 -4.61
C PHE A 63 3.63 -9.54 -5.13
N GLY A 64 4.35 -10.36 -4.36
CA GLY A 64 5.62 -10.96 -4.78
C GLY A 64 5.43 -12.28 -5.53
N THR A 65 6.38 -12.64 -6.39
CA THR A 65 6.44 -13.97 -7.02
C THR A 65 7.32 -14.92 -6.18
N GLU A 66 7.10 -16.23 -6.33
CA GLU A 66 7.87 -17.29 -5.62
C GLU A 66 9.39 -17.16 -5.80
N THR A 67 9.86 -16.49 -6.85
CA THR A 67 11.29 -16.28 -7.12
C THR A 67 11.97 -15.45 -6.01
N ILE A 68 11.22 -14.62 -5.28
CA ILE A 68 11.75 -13.83 -4.17
C ILE A 68 12.14 -14.74 -2.99
N ARG A 69 11.50 -15.91 -2.83
CA ARG A 69 11.77 -16.85 -1.72
C ARG A 69 13.21 -17.38 -1.74
N ALA A 70 13.73 -17.73 -2.91
CA ALA A 70 15.11 -18.20 -3.07
C ALA A 70 16.13 -17.11 -2.70
N THR A 71 15.79 -15.85 -2.99
CA THR A 71 16.62 -14.70 -2.62
C THR A 71 16.54 -14.41 -1.13
N ALA A 72 15.35 -14.46 -0.54
CA ALA A 72 15.14 -14.30 0.90
C ALA A 72 15.98 -15.29 1.73
N GLY A 73 16.08 -16.55 1.27
CA GLY A 73 16.90 -17.58 1.90
C GLY A 73 18.40 -17.24 2.00
N LYS A 74 18.90 -16.31 1.17
CA LYS A 74 20.30 -15.85 1.22
C LYS A 74 20.55 -14.84 2.35
N PHE A 75 19.50 -14.35 3.01
CA PHE A 75 19.58 -13.33 4.07
C PHE A 75 19.01 -13.87 5.39
N PRO A 76 19.73 -14.79 6.08
CA PRO A 76 19.23 -15.43 7.31
C PRO A 76 19.03 -14.47 8.49
N ASN A 77 19.63 -13.28 8.41
CA ASN A 77 19.54 -12.22 9.42
C ASN A 77 18.46 -11.16 9.11
N VAL A 78 17.57 -11.43 8.17
CA VAL A 78 16.43 -10.58 7.83
C VAL A 78 15.14 -11.38 8.00
N THR A 79 14.14 -10.78 8.62
CA THR A 79 12.80 -11.37 8.72
C THR A 79 12.01 -10.99 7.46
N PHE A 80 11.49 -11.98 6.74
CA PHE A 80 10.63 -11.76 5.57
C PHE A 80 9.19 -12.11 5.95
N ILE A 81 8.28 -11.16 5.79
CA ILE A 81 6.84 -11.35 5.97
C ILE A 81 6.21 -11.28 4.59
N TRP A 82 5.58 -12.37 4.15
CA TRP A 82 4.94 -12.43 2.85
C TRP A 82 3.43 -12.57 3.01
N LYS A 83 2.70 -11.56 2.55
CA LYS A 83 1.26 -11.66 2.31
C LYS A 83 1.05 -12.41 1.00
N TYR A 84 0.75 -13.69 1.11
CA TYR A 84 0.35 -14.53 -0.01
C TYR A 84 -1.15 -14.33 -0.27
N GLU A 85 -1.52 -13.98 -1.51
CA GLU A 85 -2.91 -13.90 -1.95
C GLU A 85 -3.22 -15.13 -2.80
N VAL A 86 -4.36 -15.79 -2.52
CA VAL A 86 -4.90 -16.92 -3.31
C VAL A 86 -5.88 -16.38 -4.33
#